data_AF-A0A6I4ZN85-F1
#
_entry.id   AF-A0A6I4ZN85-F1
#
_cell.length_a   1.000
_cell.length_b   1.000
_cell.length_c   1.000
_cell.angle_alpha   90.00
_cell.angle_beta   90.00
_cell.angle_gamma   90.00
#
_symmetry.space_group_name_H-M   'P 1'
#
loop_
_entity.id
_entity.type
_entity.pdbx_description
1 polymer ?
#
loop_
_entity_poly.entity_id
_entity_poly.type
_entity_poly.pdbx_seq_one_letter_code
_entity_poly.pdbx_strand_id
1 'polypeptide(L)' 'MEYDAVEVGFEIRKEDWAEYEVADGGRVRLKTTVSRIAKVVDAGGNPVPDPQGRLTYFVEHNTQVVSSG' A
#
# COMPACT_ATOMS: atom_id res chain seq x y z
N MET A 1 1.81 -22.67 7.27
CA MET A 1 0.72 -22.10 8.08
C MET A 1 -0.14 -21.32 7.12
N GLU A 2 -1.38 -21.75 6.96
CA GLU A 2 -2.43 -20.99 6.28
C GLU A 2 -2.86 -19.90 7.27
N TYR A 3 -2.62 -18.64 6.94
CA TYR A 3 -3.03 -17.51 7.75
C TYR A 3 -4.19 -16.84 7.06
N ASP A 4 -5.25 -16.54 7.80
CA ASP A 4 -6.35 -15.73 7.30
C ASP A 4 -5.98 -14.24 7.40
N ALA A 5 -6.55 -13.43 6.51
CA ALA A 5 -6.39 -11.99 6.51
C ALA A 5 -7.75 -11.31 6.44
N VAL A 6 -8.02 -10.43 7.40
CA VAL A 6 -9.27 -9.66 7.46
C VAL A 6 -9.01 -8.23 7.04
N GLU A 7 -9.83 -7.74 6.11
CA GLU A 7 -9.78 -6.35 5.65
C GLU A 7 -10.07 -5.39 6.80
N VAL A 8 -9.31 -4.29 6.87
CA VAL A 8 -9.49 -3.24 7.87
C VAL A 8 -9.77 -1.91 7.18
N GLY A 9 -10.69 -1.13 7.75
CA GLY A 9 -10.93 0.24 7.30
C GLY A 9 -9.72 1.13 7.54
N PHE A 10 -9.44 2.04 6.60
CA PHE A 10 -8.37 3.01 6.70
C PHE A 10 -8.78 4.35 6.10
N GLU A 11 -8.03 5.39 6.46
CA GLU A 11 -8.16 6.73 5.90
C GLU A 11 -6.83 7.15 5.28
N ILE A 12 -6.88 7.64 4.04
CA ILE A 12 -5.70 8.16 3.36
C ILE A 12 -5.34 9.51 3.99
N ARG A 13 -4.20 9.57 4.68
CA ARG A 13 -3.67 10.83 5.23
C ARG A 13 -2.92 11.67 4.19
N LYS A 14 -2.11 11.02 3.34
CA LYS A 14 -1.25 11.69 2.36
C LYS A 14 -0.77 10.72 1.28
N GLU A 15 -0.97 11.09 0.01
CA GLU A 15 -0.46 10.38 -1.17
C GLU A 15 -0.21 11.40 -2.30
N ASP A 16 0.98 12.00 -2.28
CA ASP A 16 1.38 13.02 -3.25
C ASP A 16 1.80 12.39 -4.59
N TRP A 17 1.73 13.19 -5.65
CA TRP A 17 2.42 12.87 -6.90
C TRP A 17 3.92 13.16 -6.74
N ALA A 18 4.76 12.20 -7.10
CA ALA A 18 6.17 12.44 -7.38
C ALA A 18 6.29 12.92 -8.83
N GLU A 19 6.97 14.05 -9.04
CA GLU A 19 7.14 14.65 -10.37
C GLU A 19 8.62 14.69 -10.77
N TYR A 20 8.89 14.43 -12.05
CA TYR A 20 10.23 14.37 -12.62
C TYR A 20 10.25 15.06 -13.97
N GLU A 21 11.32 15.81 -14.24
CA GLU A 21 11.63 16.35 -15.56
C GLU A 21 12.67 15.44 -16.22
N VAL A 22 12.40 15.00 -17.45
CA VAL A 22 13.32 14.18 -18.25
C VAL A 22 14.15 15.06 -19.18
N ALA A 23 15.26 14.52 -19.68
CA ALA A 23 16.30 15.31 -20.38
C ALA A 23 15.82 16.03 -21.66
N ASP A 24 14.71 15.58 -22.26
CA ASP A 24 14.07 16.20 -23.42
C ASP A 24 13.02 17.28 -23.05
N GLY A 25 12.89 17.62 -21.77
CA GLY A 25 11.94 18.61 -21.26
C GLY A 25 10.55 18.04 -20.96
N GLY A 26 10.32 16.75 -21.21
CA GLY A 26 9.09 16.06 -20.82
C GLY A 26 8.92 15.99 -19.30
N ARG A 27 7.67 15.82 -18.85
CA ARG A 27 7.35 15.62 -17.43
C ARG A 27 6.73 14.25 -17.20
N VAL A 28 7.25 13.56 -16.19
CA VAL A 28 6.72 12.27 -15.71
C VAL A 28 6.21 12.46 -14.29
N ARG A 29 5.00 11.99 -14.03
CA ARG A 29 4.38 12.00 -12.70
C ARG A 29 4.02 10.58 -12.28
N LEU A 30 4.32 10.25 -11.04
CA LEU A 30 4.07 8.95 -10.43
C LEU A 30 3.23 9.15 -9.16
N LYS A 31 2.21 8.34 -8.96
CA LYS A 31 1.51 8.25 -7.68
C LYS A 31 1.21 6.82 -7.32
N THR A 32 1.47 6.45 -6.07
CA THR A 32 1.01 5.20 -5.48
C THR A 32 -0.20 5.49 -4.60
N THR A 33 -1.28 4.72 -4.80
CA THR A 33 -2.53 4.82 -4.06
C THR A 33 -2.82 3.48 -3.40
N VAL A 34 -3.04 3.46 -2.08
CA VAL A 34 -3.44 2.26 -1.35
C VAL A 34 -4.91 1.97 -1.60
N SER A 35 -5.24 0.74 -1.99
CA SER A 35 -6.61 0.32 -2.29
C SER A 35 -7.21 -0.56 -1.20
N ARG A 36 -6.39 -1.32 -0.47
CA ARG A 36 -6.83 -2.25 0.57
C ARG A 36 -5.75 -2.47 1.61
N ILE A 37 -6.15 -2.57 2.88
CA ILE A 37 -5.29 -3.02 3.97
C ILE A 37 -5.98 -4.21 4.63
N ALA A 38 -5.26 -5.31 4.82
CA ALA A 38 -5.75 -6.48 5.54
C ALA A 38 -4.76 -6.87 6.64
N LYS A 39 -5.29 -7.30 7.78
CA LYS A 39 -4.52 -7.69 8.95
C LYS A 39 -4.48 -9.21 9.08
N VAL A 40 -3.30 -9.75 9.38
CA VAL A 40 -3.13 -11.19 9.61
C VAL A 40 -3.78 -11.59 10.94
N VAL A 41 -4.63 -12.62 10.89
CA VAL A 41 -5.36 -13.15 12.05
C VAL A 41 -5.31 -14.67 12.12
N ASP A 42 -5.59 -15.22 13.30
CA ASP A 42 -5.81 -16.65 13.51
C ASP A 42 -7.24 -17.05 13.14
N ALA A 43 -7.56 -18.35 13.25
CA ALA A 43 -8.90 -18.87 12.96
C ALA A 43 -10.01 -18.29 13.85
N GLY A 44 -9.67 -17.67 14.98
CA GLY A 44 -10.59 -16.96 15.87
C GLY A 44 -10.72 -15.46 15.55
N GLY A 45 -10.03 -14.96 14.51
CA GLY A 45 -10.00 -13.56 14.15
C GLY A 45 -9.07 -12.70 15.02
N ASN A 46 -8.23 -13.31 15.86
CA ASN A 46 -7.29 -12.57 16.70
C ASN A 46 -6.01 -12.23 15.92
N PRO A 47 -5.44 -11.02 16.11
CA PRO A 47 -4.17 -10.66 15.47
C PRO A 47 -3.05 -11.64 15.78
N VAL A 48 -2.32 -12.07 14.75
CA VAL A 48 -1.12 -12.90 14.91
C VAL A 48 0.13 -12.02 14.84
N PRO A 49 0.87 -11.84 15.95
CA PRO A 49 2.14 -11.13 15.91
C PRO A 49 3.24 -11.98 15.28
N ASP A 50 4.21 -11.31 14.65
CA ASP A 50 5.46 -11.90 14.18
C ASP A 50 6.36 -12.30 15.38
N PRO A 51 7.49 -12.99 15.15
CA PRO A 51 8.40 -13.38 16.23
C PRO A 51 8.97 -12.23 17.07
N GLN A 52 8.86 -10.98 16.60
CA GLN A 52 9.28 -9.77 17.32
C GLN A 52 8.11 -9.09 18.04
N GLY A 53 6.92 -9.69 18.04
CA GLY A 53 5.72 -9.13 18.67
C GLY A 53 5.00 -8.06 17.84
N ARG A 54 5.33 -7.91 16.55
CA ARG A 54 4.74 -6.89 15.67
C ARG A 54 3.60 -7.46 14.86
N LEU A 55 2.62 -6.62 14.53
CA LEU A 55 1.49 -7.02 13.71
C LEU A 55 1.84 -6.97 12.22
N THR A 56 1.45 -8.00 11.50
CA THR A 56 1.62 -8.08 10.05
C THR A 56 0.36 -7.62 9.32
N TYR A 57 0.56 -6.82 8.28
CA TYR A 57 -0.50 -6.35 7.38
C TYR A 57 -0.13 -6.64 5.94
N PHE A 58 -1.12 -7.03 5.15
CA PHE A 58 -1.05 -7.03 3.69
C PHE A 58 -1.62 -5.72 3.19
N VAL A 59 -0.92 -5.10 2.24
CA VAL A 59 -1.33 -3.83 1.63
C VAL A 59 -1.38 -4.03 0.13
N GLU A 60 -2.55 -3.80 -0.46
CA GLU A 60 -2.68 -3.69 -1.90
C GLU A 60 -2.62 -2.22 -2.29
N HIS A 61 -1.86 -1.95 -3.35
CA HIS A 61 -1.71 -0.62 -3.88
C HIS A 61 -1.66 -0.64 -5.40
N ASN A 62 -2.00 0.51 -6.00
CA ASN A 62 -1.86 0.76 -7.42
C ASN A 62 -0.87 1.91 -7.63
N THR A 63 0.05 1.74 -8.58
CA THR A 63 0.97 2.80 -8.98
C THR A 63 0.66 3.24 -10.39
N GLN A 64 0.40 4.54 -10.55
CA GLN A 64 0.06 5.17 -11.82
C GLN A 64 1.24 6.01 -12.29
N VAL A 65 1.59 5.88 -13.57
CA VAL A 65 2.60 6.68 -14.26
C VAL A 65 1.89 7.48 -15.33
N VAL A 66 2.10 8.79 -15.36
CA VAL A 66 1.56 9.70 -16.38
C VAL A 66 2.70 10.52 -16.95
N SER A 67 2.82 10.57 -18.26
CA SER A 67 3.74 11.48 -18.95
C SER A 67 2.99 12.56 -19.73
N SER A 68 3.61 13.72 -19.86
CA SER A 68 3.19 14.79 -20.76
C SER A 68 4.43 15.36 -21.45
N GLY A 69 4.36 15.47 -22.77
CA GLY A 69 5.36 16.16 -23.61
C GLY A 69 4.78 17.43 -24.22
#